data_AF-A0A8C2ZL50-F1
#
_entry.id   AF-A0A8C2ZL50-F1
#
_cell.length_a   1.000
_cell.length_b   1.000
_cell.length_c   1.000
_cell.angle_alpha   90.00
_cell.angle_beta   90.00
_cell.angle_gamma   90.00
#
_symmetry.space_group_name_H-M   'P 1'
#
loop_
_entity.id
_entity.type
_entity.pdbx_description
1 polymer ?
#
loop_
_entity_poly.entity_id
_entity_poly.type
_entity_poly.pdbx_seq_one_letter_code
_entity_poly.pdbx_strand_id
1 'polypeptide(L)'
;MSPPLPLTGGTVLAAEAALQRDLACSTAGGTHHAFPSFGSGFCLLNDLAVAAKYLMGSSSPKRKVLVVDLDVHQGDGTAFIFKEEPCVFTFSVHCGRNFPLRKQQSDLDVSVEDGLEDKEYLSTGKFTQATIIIITLTPPRISIVRLFLIDCAYLLGLYQRDLYVMKTVLSRGVPLAAVIGGGYSRDIDKLAVRHSIVHRAATQVQYTRLLKPDVSPKVFTVMVYNMSTVSVNQSGYDVNILHISGVEYETFMT
;
A
#
# COMPACT_ATOMS: atom_id res chain seq x y z
N MET A 1 24.59 -5.04 8.08
CA MET A 1 23.26 -5.59 7.72
C MET A 1 23.16 -5.59 6.21
N SER A 2 22.85 -6.73 5.58
CA SER A 2 22.59 -6.78 4.14
C SER A 2 21.44 -5.82 3.79
N PRO A 3 21.51 -5.07 2.68
CA PRO A 3 20.41 -4.20 2.29
C PRO A 3 19.14 -5.07 2.12
N PRO A 4 18.01 -4.72 2.73
CA PRO A 4 16.76 -5.41 2.45
C PRO A 4 16.45 -5.30 0.96
N LEU A 5 15.80 -6.32 0.37
CA LEU A 5 15.28 -6.21 -1.00
C LEU A 5 14.51 -4.88 -1.11
N PRO A 6 14.83 -4.00 -2.08
CA PRO A 6 14.45 -2.58 -2.00
C PRO A 6 12.94 -2.38 -1.83
N LEU A 7 12.11 -3.21 -2.47
CA LEU A 7 10.66 -3.18 -2.32
C LEU A 7 10.19 -3.57 -0.91
N THR A 8 10.67 -4.70 -0.38
CA THR A 8 10.30 -5.20 0.96
C THR A 8 10.84 -4.28 2.06
N GLY A 9 12.08 -3.81 1.90
CA GLY A 9 12.69 -2.83 2.80
C GLY A 9 11.88 -1.54 2.87
N GLY A 10 11.34 -1.07 1.75
CA GLY A 10 10.55 0.16 1.69
C GLY A 10 9.29 0.09 2.53
N THR A 11 8.57 -1.03 2.44
CA THR A 11 7.35 -1.24 3.24
C THR A 11 7.67 -1.36 4.73
N VAL A 12 8.76 -2.04 5.10
CA VAL A 12 9.21 -2.14 6.50
C VAL A 12 9.60 -0.76 7.03
N LEU A 13 10.42 -0.01 6.30
CA LEU A 13 10.88 1.31 6.73
C LEU A 13 9.72 2.33 6.78
N ALA A 14 8.77 2.28 5.85
CA ALA A 14 7.56 3.10 5.92
C ALA A 14 6.73 2.75 7.17
N ALA A 15 6.60 1.47 7.51
CA ALA A 15 5.96 1.03 8.74
C ALA A 15 6.65 1.56 10.00
N GLU A 16 7.98 1.53 10.05
CA GLU A 16 8.75 2.12 11.16
C GLU A 16 8.62 3.63 11.24
N ALA A 17 8.70 4.32 10.10
CA ALA A 17 8.55 5.77 10.04
C ALA A 17 7.16 6.20 10.49
N ALA A 18 6.11 5.45 10.11
CA ALA A 18 4.74 5.70 10.55
C ALA A 18 4.60 5.60 12.07
N LEU A 19 5.27 4.65 12.74
CA LEU A 19 5.26 4.57 14.21
C LEU A 19 5.84 5.81 14.88
N GLN A 20 6.81 6.48 14.24
CA GLN A 20 7.45 7.67 14.79
C GLN A 20 6.70 8.96 14.40
N ARG A 21 6.12 9.01 13.20
CA ARG A 21 5.59 10.21 12.54
C ARG A 21 4.08 10.19 12.31
N ASP A 22 3.40 9.17 12.81
CA ASP A 22 1.98 8.84 12.62
C ASP A 22 1.60 8.43 11.19
N LEU A 23 2.25 8.96 10.15
CA LEU A 23 1.97 8.67 8.75
C LEU A 23 3.27 8.59 7.93
N ALA A 24 3.41 7.54 7.12
CA ALA A 24 4.48 7.43 6.12
C ALA A 24 4.00 6.67 4.87
N CYS A 25 4.63 6.96 3.74
CA CYS A 25 4.30 6.31 2.47
C CYS A 25 5.57 5.81 1.79
N SER A 26 5.49 4.62 1.19
CA SER A 26 6.52 4.09 0.28
C SER A 26 6.01 4.21 -1.16
N THR A 27 6.89 4.64 -2.07
CA THR A 27 6.60 4.72 -3.52
C THR A 27 6.65 3.35 -4.21
N ALA A 28 6.86 2.28 -3.45
CA ALA A 28 6.89 0.89 -3.90
C ALA A 28 6.26 -0.01 -2.83
N GLY A 29 6.07 -1.30 -3.14
CA GLY A 29 5.48 -2.27 -2.22
C GLY A 29 4.01 -2.54 -2.52
N GLY A 30 3.35 -3.27 -1.62
CA GLY A 30 1.97 -3.72 -1.77
C GLY A 30 1.82 -5.01 -2.58
N THR A 31 2.84 -5.86 -2.53
CA THR A 31 2.88 -7.18 -3.15
C THR A 31 2.10 -8.20 -2.32
N HIS A 32 0.77 -8.15 -2.42
CA HIS A 32 -0.15 -8.92 -1.58
C HIS A 32 -0.42 -10.37 -2.01
N HIS A 33 0.03 -10.77 -3.21
CA HIS A 33 -0.31 -12.08 -3.78
C HIS A 33 0.68 -13.20 -3.48
N ALA A 34 1.90 -12.88 -3.02
CA ALA A 34 2.89 -13.93 -2.75
C ALA A 34 2.50 -14.79 -1.54
N PHE A 35 2.66 -16.10 -1.67
CA PHE A 35 2.39 -17.11 -0.64
C PHE A 35 3.71 -17.60 0.00
N PRO A 36 3.65 -18.30 1.15
CA PRO A 36 4.87 -18.79 1.81
C PRO A 36 5.77 -19.68 0.93
N SER A 37 5.17 -20.46 0.02
CA SER A 37 5.88 -21.46 -0.79
C SER A 37 5.98 -21.12 -2.27
N PHE A 38 5.36 -20.04 -2.76
CA PHE A 38 5.40 -19.65 -4.17
C PHE A 38 5.02 -18.17 -4.39
N GLY A 39 5.54 -17.59 -5.48
CA GLY A 39 5.09 -16.29 -5.98
C GLY A 39 3.81 -16.39 -6.81
N SER A 40 2.97 -15.36 -6.80
CA SER A 40 1.70 -15.31 -7.53
C SER A 40 1.34 -13.86 -7.87
N GLY A 41 0.53 -13.62 -8.91
CA GLY A 41 0.03 -12.27 -9.24
C GLY A 41 1.12 -11.20 -9.38
N PHE A 42 2.24 -11.53 -10.01
CA PHE A 42 3.45 -10.69 -10.13
C PHE A 42 4.17 -10.37 -8.81
N CYS A 43 3.76 -10.98 -7.70
CA CYS A 43 4.38 -10.85 -6.39
C CYS A 43 5.31 -12.04 -6.14
N LEU A 44 6.61 -11.80 -6.02
CA LEU A 44 7.60 -12.82 -5.64
C LEU A 44 7.72 -12.98 -4.12
N LEU A 45 7.65 -11.86 -3.40
CA LEU A 45 7.68 -11.80 -1.93
C LEU A 45 6.45 -11.05 -1.46
N ASN A 46 6.00 -11.31 -0.22
CA ASN A 46 4.87 -10.62 0.39
C ASN A 46 5.39 -9.55 1.36
N ASP A 47 5.66 -8.36 0.85
CA ASP A 47 6.23 -7.26 1.64
C ASP A 47 5.30 -6.78 2.77
N LEU A 48 3.98 -6.82 2.57
CA LEU A 48 3.00 -6.54 3.62
C LEU A 48 3.15 -7.51 4.78
N ALA A 49 3.29 -8.81 4.48
CA ALA A 49 3.48 -9.82 5.49
C ALA A 49 4.81 -9.70 6.24
N VAL A 50 5.89 -9.36 5.52
CA VAL A 50 7.19 -9.10 6.14
C VAL A 50 7.11 -7.91 7.09
N ALA A 51 6.52 -6.79 6.65
CA ALA A 51 6.37 -5.61 7.50
C ALA A 51 5.48 -5.87 8.73
N ALA A 52 4.35 -6.54 8.57
CA ALA A 52 3.48 -6.89 9.69
C ALA A 52 4.18 -7.80 10.72
N LYS A 53 4.87 -8.86 10.27
CA LYS A 53 5.65 -9.73 11.17
C LYS A 53 6.79 -8.98 11.86
N TYR A 54 7.47 -8.08 11.15
CA TYR A 54 8.52 -7.22 11.71
C TYR A 54 8.00 -6.33 12.84
N LEU A 55 6.87 -5.64 12.61
CA LEU A 55 6.24 -4.77 13.62
C LEU A 55 5.80 -5.53 14.87
N MET A 56 5.28 -6.76 14.69
CA MET A 56 4.86 -7.62 15.80
C MET A 56 6.03 -8.08 16.66
N GLY A 57 7.15 -8.48 16.03
CA GLY A 57 8.33 -9.02 16.71
C GLY A 57 9.15 -7.97 17.47
N SER A 58 8.94 -6.69 17.18
CA SER A 58 9.73 -5.58 17.71
C SER A 58 9.19 -4.99 19.03
N SER A 59 8.34 -5.71 19.78
CA SER A 59 7.74 -5.22 21.04
C SER A 59 7.19 -6.34 21.94
N SER A 60 7.16 -6.08 23.25
CA SER A 60 6.42 -6.88 24.24
C SER A 60 5.48 -5.96 25.06
N PRO A 61 4.16 -6.20 25.10
CA PRO A 61 3.42 -7.21 24.35
C PRO A 61 3.51 -7.00 22.83
N LYS A 62 3.23 -8.05 22.05
CA LYS A 62 3.21 -7.98 20.58
C LYS A 62 2.25 -6.89 20.12
N ARG A 63 2.66 -6.07 19.16
CA ARG A 63 1.78 -5.10 18.49
C ARG A 63 0.72 -5.85 17.68
N LYS A 64 -0.50 -5.30 17.69
CA LYS A 64 -1.56 -5.68 16.76
C LYS A 64 -1.44 -4.87 15.47
N VAL A 65 -1.55 -5.53 14.34
CA VAL A 65 -1.46 -4.93 13.00
C VAL A 65 -2.77 -5.17 12.26
N LEU A 66 -3.32 -4.14 11.61
CA LEU A 66 -4.38 -4.27 10.61
C LEU A 66 -3.76 -4.08 9.23
N VAL A 67 -4.01 -5.00 8.32
CA VAL A 67 -3.76 -4.81 6.89
C VAL A 67 -5.10 -4.47 6.23
N VAL A 68 -5.18 -3.30 5.60
CA VAL A 68 -6.34 -2.89 4.79
C VAL A 68 -5.94 -2.96 3.32
N ASP A 69 -6.59 -3.83 2.58
CA ASP A 69 -6.33 -4.04 1.17
C ASP A 69 -7.49 -3.52 0.33
N LEU A 70 -7.23 -2.43 -0.40
CA LEU A 70 -8.18 -1.81 -1.33
C LEU A 70 -7.70 -1.95 -2.79
N ASP A 71 -6.85 -2.93 -3.08
CA ASP A 71 -6.60 -3.41 -4.44
C ASP A 71 -7.90 -3.97 -5.04
N VAL A 72 -8.05 -3.88 -6.36
CA VAL A 72 -9.17 -4.54 -7.05
C VAL A 72 -9.13 -6.07 -6.89
N HIS A 73 -7.94 -6.64 -6.77
CA HIS A 73 -7.70 -8.05 -6.52
C HIS A 73 -7.73 -8.30 -5.02
N GLN A 74 -8.19 -9.48 -4.61
CA GLN A 74 -8.11 -9.84 -3.19
C GLN A 74 -6.63 -10.04 -2.81
N GLY A 75 -6.23 -9.52 -1.64
CA GLY A 75 -4.92 -9.79 -1.03
C GLY A 75 -4.79 -11.21 -0.47
N ASP A 76 -4.92 -12.20 -1.34
CA ASP A 76 -4.97 -13.63 -1.04
C ASP A 76 -3.73 -14.17 -0.34
N GLY A 77 -2.54 -13.83 -0.83
CA GLY A 77 -1.29 -14.24 -0.20
C GLY A 77 -1.20 -13.72 1.23
N THR A 78 -1.54 -12.45 1.45
CA THR A 78 -1.53 -11.84 2.78
C THR A 78 -2.58 -12.47 3.70
N ALA A 79 -3.81 -12.70 3.23
CA ALA A 79 -4.84 -13.39 3.99
C ALA A 79 -4.40 -14.81 4.40
N PHE A 80 -3.83 -15.58 3.46
CA PHE A 80 -3.35 -16.92 3.73
C PHE A 80 -2.20 -16.97 4.75
N ILE A 81 -1.27 -16.01 4.69
CA ILE A 81 -0.13 -15.96 5.62
C ILE A 81 -0.58 -15.72 7.06
N PHE A 82 -1.64 -14.94 7.28
CA PHE A 82 -2.08 -14.52 8.60
C PHE A 82 -3.31 -15.21 9.15
N LYS A 83 -3.89 -16.18 8.43
CA LYS A 83 -5.10 -16.93 8.83
C LYS A 83 -5.09 -17.52 10.26
N GLU A 84 -3.91 -17.76 10.83
CA GLU A 84 -3.71 -18.33 12.18
C GLU A 84 -2.96 -17.37 13.13
N GLU A 85 -2.83 -16.09 12.77
CA GLU A 85 -2.10 -15.09 13.54
C GLU A 85 -3.05 -14.04 14.15
N PRO A 86 -3.45 -14.17 15.42
CA PRO A 86 -4.45 -13.29 16.05
C PRO A 86 -3.96 -11.85 16.28
N CYS A 87 -2.66 -11.58 16.09
CA CYS A 87 -2.11 -10.23 16.15
C CYS A 87 -2.21 -9.49 14.81
N VAL A 88 -2.63 -10.14 13.72
CA VAL A 88 -2.81 -9.52 12.42
C VAL A 88 -4.25 -9.69 11.96
N PHE A 89 -4.93 -8.58 11.73
CA PHE A 89 -6.24 -8.56 11.11
C PHE A 89 -6.07 -8.19 9.63
N THR A 90 -6.72 -8.93 8.75
CA THR A 90 -6.71 -8.73 7.30
C THR A 90 -8.11 -8.31 6.84
N PHE A 91 -8.20 -7.12 6.25
CA PHE A 91 -9.43 -6.61 5.64
C PHE A 91 -9.21 -6.38 4.16
N SER A 92 -9.98 -7.01 3.28
CA SER A 92 -9.97 -6.73 1.84
C SER A 92 -11.31 -6.24 1.30
N VAL A 93 -11.27 -5.21 0.46
CA VAL A 93 -12.37 -4.80 -0.42
C VAL A 93 -11.93 -5.01 -1.86
N HIS A 94 -12.54 -5.96 -2.57
CA HIS A 94 -12.04 -6.40 -3.88
C HIS A 94 -13.17 -6.77 -4.84
N CYS A 95 -12.89 -6.78 -6.14
CA CYS A 95 -13.85 -7.27 -7.13
C CYS A 95 -13.91 -8.80 -7.09
N GLY A 96 -15.08 -9.34 -6.74
CA GLY A 96 -15.26 -10.79 -6.54
C GLY A 96 -14.91 -11.63 -7.78
N ARG A 97 -15.21 -11.08 -8.97
CA ARG A 97 -14.92 -11.72 -10.27
C ARG A 97 -13.48 -11.59 -10.73
N ASN A 98 -12.68 -10.70 -10.12
CA ASN A 98 -11.32 -10.45 -10.55
C ASN A 98 -10.34 -11.49 -9.96
N PHE A 99 -9.09 -11.52 -10.42
CA PHE A 99 -8.04 -12.35 -9.82
C PHE A 99 -7.92 -12.10 -8.30
N PRO A 100 -7.62 -13.13 -7.48
CA PRO A 100 -7.41 -14.53 -7.84
C PRO A 100 -8.71 -15.29 -8.12
N LEU A 101 -8.63 -16.34 -8.95
CA LEU A 101 -9.80 -17.19 -9.28
C LEU A 101 -10.37 -17.89 -8.04
N ARG A 102 -9.49 -18.32 -7.13
CA ARG A 102 -9.87 -18.89 -5.84
C ARG A 102 -9.54 -17.88 -4.75
N LYS A 103 -10.59 -17.25 -4.22
CA LYS A 103 -10.47 -16.33 -3.09
C LYS A 103 -10.01 -17.08 -1.83
N GLN A 104 -9.18 -16.43 -1.04
CA GLN A 104 -8.85 -16.84 0.32
C GLN A 104 -9.84 -16.22 1.30
N GLN A 105 -9.73 -16.58 2.57
CA GLN A 105 -10.52 -15.99 3.64
C GLN A 105 -9.66 -15.01 4.42
N SER A 106 -10.01 -13.72 4.34
CA SER A 106 -9.51 -12.68 5.24
C SER A 106 -10.33 -12.68 6.55
N ASP A 107 -9.95 -11.88 7.53
CA ASP A 107 -10.77 -11.65 8.72
C ASP A 107 -12.05 -10.88 8.38
N LEU A 108 -11.95 -9.99 7.38
CA LEU A 108 -13.10 -9.33 6.76
C LEU A 108 -12.88 -9.23 5.24
N ASP A 109 -13.87 -9.66 4.47
CA ASP A 109 -13.89 -9.50 3.02
C ASP A 109 -15.17 -8.78 2.58
N VAL A 110 -15.03 -7.77 1.72
CA VAL A 110 -16.14 -7.11 1.02
C VAL A 110 -15.92 -7.32 -0.47
N SER A 111 -16.70 -8.24 -1.04
CA SER A 111 -16.70 -8.50 -2.48
C SER A 111 -17.62 -7.50 -3.17
N VAL A 112 -17.08 -6.73 -4.13
CA VAL A 112 -17.83 -5.81 -4.98
C VAL A 112 -17.99 -6.35 -6.41
N GLU A 113 -18.99 -5.86 -7.13
CA GLU A 113 -19.20 -6.19 -8.54
C GLU A 113 -18.25 -5.40 -9.45
N ASP A 114 -18.01 -5.94 -10.65
CA ASP A 114 -17.25 -5.24 -11.69
C ASP A 114 -18.00 -3.99 -12.16
N GLY A 115 -17.26 -2.90 -12.40
CA GLY A 115 -17.82 -1.62 -12.83
C GLY A 115 -18.52 -0.79 -11.76
N LEU A 116 -18.39 -1.12 -10.47
CA LEU A 116 -18.95 -0.32 -9.36
C LEU A 116 -18.42 1.13 -9.41
N GLU A 117 -19.32 2.11 -9.36
CA GLU A 117 -18.95 3.53 -9.42
C GLU A 117 -18.51 4.10 -8.06
N ASP A 118 -17.77 5.22 -8.08
CA ASP A 118 -17.11 5.80 -6.91
C ASP A 118 -18.06 6.04 -5.72
N LYS A 119 -19.25 6.59 -5.96
CA LYS A 119 -20.21 6.90 -4.89
C LYS A 119 -20.70 5.63 -4.19
N GLU A 120 -20.95 4.59 -4.97
CA GLU A 120 -21.38 3.29 -4.46
C GLU A 120 -20.23 2.60 -3.76
N TYR A 121 -19.03 2.60 -4.35
CA TYR A 121 -17.80 2.07 -3.74
C TYR A 121 -17.52 2.72 -2.37
N LEU A 122 -17.55 4.05 -2.27
CA LEU A 122 -17.35 4.78 -1.02
C LEU A 122 -18.45 4.50 0.02
N SER A 123 -19.61 4.00 -0.39
CA SER A 123 -20.69 3.59 0.51
C SER A 123 -20.57 2.13 1.02
N THR A 124 -19.74 1.30 0.39
CA THR A 124 -19.63 -0.15 0.69
C THR A 124 -19.12 -0.49 2.09
N GLY A 125 -18.56 0.45 2.85
CA GLY A 125 -18.22 0.13 4.22
C GLY A 125 -17.46 1.18 5.00
N LYS A 126 -17.96 1.43 6.21
CA LYS A 126 -17.30 2.18 7.28
C LYS A 126 -16.23 1.29 7.94
N PHE A 127 -14.97 1.72 7.96
CA PHE A 127 -13.88 1.03 8.65
C PHE A 127 -13.99 1.24 10.19
N THR A 128 -14.32 0.21 10.96
CA THR A 128 -14.36 0.28 12.44
C THR A 128 -13.23 -0.56 13.08
N GLN A 129 -12.42 0.13 13.90
CA GLN A 129 -11.37 -0.34 14.82
C GLN A 129 -10.11 -1.04 14.24
N ALA A 130 -8.94 -0.40 14.44
CA ALA A 130 -7.61 -1.03 14.39
C ALA A 130 -6.55 -0.17 15.09
N THR A 131 -5.38 -0.75 15.40
CA THR A 131 -4.31 -0.14 16.22
C THR A 131 -3.06 0.28 15.42
N ILE A 132 -2.82 -0.28 14.23
CA ILE A 132 -1.84 0.15 13.19
C ILE A 132 -2.40 -0.29 11.85
N ILE A 133 -2.32 0.53 10.80
CA ILE A 133 -2.84 0.16 9.48
C ILE A 133 -1.69 0.14 8.44
N ILE A 134 -1.54 -0.96 7.71
CA ILE A 134 -0.78 -1.00 6.46
C ILE A 134 -1.82 -1.02 5.34
N ILE A 135 -1.85 0.01 4.49
CA ILE A 135 -2.81 0.07 3.38
C ILE A 135 -2.13 -0.25 2.05
N THR A 136 -2.68 -1.23 1.35
CA THR A 136 -2.48 -1.44 -0.08
C THR A 136 -3.54 -0.66 -0.85
N LEU A 137 -3.12 0.33 -1.63
CA LEU A 137 -4.02 1.23 -2.36
C LEU A 137 -3.74 1.13 -3.85
N THR A 138 -4.35 0.16 -4.51
CA THR A 138 -4.08 -0.07 -5.93
C THR A 138 -5.33 0.20 -6.77
N PRO A 139 -5.17 0.69 -8.01
CA PRO A 139 -6.28 0.96 -8.91
C PRO A 139 -6.64 -0.26 -9.78
N PRO A 140 -7.94 -0.50 -10.05
CA PRO A 140 -8.39 -1.57 -10.95
C PRO A 140 -7.74 -1.61 -12.33
N ARG A 141 -7.52 -2.84 -12.83
CA ARG A 141 -7.21 -3.13 -14.23
C ARG A 141 -8.52 -3.14 -15.01
N ILE A 142 -8.66 -2.25 -16.00
CA ILE A 142 -9.82 -2.18 -16.90
C ILE A 142 -9.83 -3.42 -17.80
N SER A 143 -10.82 -4.31 -17.62
CA SER A 143 -11.32 -5.18 -18.67
C SER A 143 -12.27 -4.39 -19.58
N ILE A 144 -11.79 -4.07 -20.78
CA ILE A 144 -12.50 -3.67 -22.00
C ILE A 144 -14.02 -3.44 -21.85
N VAL A 145 -14.46 -2.26 -21.40
CA VAL A 145 -15.60 -1.50 -21.95
C VAL A 145 -15.36 -0.01 -21.65
N ARG A 146 -15.32 0.82 -22.71
CA ARG A 146 -15.32 2.31 -22.71
C ARG A 146 -14.06 3.05 -22.25
N LEU A 147 -13.14 3.21 -23.20
CA LEU A 147 -12.26 4.38 -23.29
C LEU A 147 -13.08 5.68 -23.50
N PHE A 148 -12.52 6.78 -22.99
CA PHE A 148 -12.61 8.19 -23.45
C PHE A 148 -13.29 9.27 -22.59
N LEU A 149 -13.95 8.99 -21.45
CA LEU A 149 -14.60 10.07 -20.66
C LEU A 149 -14.37 10.04 -19.13
N ILE A 150 -13.58 9.10 -18.59
CA ILE A 150 -13.54 8.82 -17.13
C ILE A 150 -12.09 8.84 -16.59
N ASP A 151 -11.29 9.84 -16.96
CA ASP A 151 -9.95 9.99 -16.34
C ASP A 151 -10.00 10.87 -15.07
N CYS A 152 -10.86 11.91 -14.99
CA CYS A 152 -10.87 12.79 -13.81
C CYS A 152 -11.73 12.27 -12.64
N ALA A 153 -12.92 11.71 -12.92
CA ALA A 153 -13.82 11.21 -11.89
C ALA A 153 -13.21 10.02 -11.14
N TYR A 154 -12.63 9.07 -11.88
CA TYR A 154 -11.95 7.91 -11.31
C TYR A 154 -10.74 8.27 -10.43
N LEU A 155 -9.91 9.22 -10.86
CA LEU A 155 -8.81 9.71 -10.01
C LEU A 155 -9.32 10.42 -8.75
N LEU A 156 -10.46 11.12 -8.85
CA LEU A 156 -11.12 11.74 -7.71
C LEU A 156 -11.67 10.69 -6.73
N GLY A 157 -12.29 9.61 -7.22
CA GLY A 157 -12.76 8.50 -6.39
C GLY A 157 -11.63 7.83 -5.60
N LEU A 158 -10.51 7.53 -6.26
CA LEU A 158 -9.31 7.00 -5.61
C LEU A 158 -8.76 7.98 -4.55
N TYR A 159 -8.69 9.28 -4.87
CA TYR A 159 -8.24 10.28 -3.91
C TYR A 159 -9.17 10.41 -2.71
N GLN A 160 -10.49 10.37 -2.92
CA GLN A 160 -11.50 10.41 -1.86
C GLN A 160 -11.42 9.17 -0.96
N ARG A 161 -11.21 7.99 -1.55
CA ARG A 161 -10.97 6.73 -0.82
C ARG A 161 -9.75 6.86 0.09
N ASP A 162 -8.60 7.22 -0.48
CA ASP A 162 -7.34 7.30 0.25
C ASP A 162 -7.42 8.34 1.38
N LEU A 163 -8.00 9.52 1.10
CA LEU A 163 -8.28 10.54 2.10
C LEU A 163 -9.18 10.04 3.23
N TYR A 164 -10.27 9.37 2.90
CA TYR A 164 -11.24 8.88 3.88
C TYR A 164 -10.60 7.88 4.82
N VAL A 165 -9.85 6.92 4.27
CA VAL A 165 -9.14 5.92 5.08
C VAL A 165 -8.13 6.61 5.97
N MET A 166 -7.20 7.40 5.40
CA MET A 166 -6.16 8.09 6.17
C MET A 166 -6.74 8.96 7.30
N LYS A 167 -7.78 9.76 7.03
CA LYS A 167 -8.45 10.56 8.07
C LYS A 167 -9.06 9.68 9.15
N THR A 168 -9.71 8.59 8.77
CA THR A 168 -10.36 7.67 9.71
C THR A 168 -9.32 7.02 10.62
N VAL A 169 -8.22 6.52 10.05
CA VAL A 169 -7.11 5.90 10.80
C VAL A 169 -6.51 6.90 11.78
N LEU A 170 -6.07 8.04 11.24
CA LEU A 170 -5.29 9.02 11.99
C LEU A 170 -6.11 9.74 13.06
N SER A 171 -7.43 9.91 12.86
CA SER A 171 -8.32 10.46 13.90
C SER A 171 -8.44 9.59 15.15
N ARG A 172 -8.07 8.30 15.05
CA ARG A 172 -8.02 7.35 16.17
C ARG A 172 -6.65 7.29 16.84
N GLY A 173 -5.69 8.13 16.43
CA GLY A 173 -4.32 8.13 16.97
C GLY A 173 -3.50 6.91 16.53
N VAL A 174 -3.89 6.28 15.42
CA VAL A 174 -3.30 5.04 14.92
C VAL A 174 -2.24 5.35 13.86
N PRO A 175 -1.00 4.86 14.01
CA PRO A 175 0.02 4.97 12.97
C PRO A 175 -0.39 4.27 11.67
N LEU A 176 -0.05 4.91 10.54
CA LEU A 176 -0.43 4.47 9.21
C LEU A 176 0.77 4.45 8.25
N ALA A 177 1.06 3.27 7.69
CA ALA A 177 1.94 3.13 6.54
C ALA A 177 1.13 2.82 5.28
N ALA A 178 1.44 3.51 4.18
CA ALA A 178 0.77 3.30 2.91
C ALA A 178 1.75 2.89 1.80
N VAL A 179 1.30 2.00 0.94
CA VAL A 179 2.03 1.52 -0.24
C VAL A 179 1.11 1.50 -1.47
N ILE A 180 1.70 1.57 -2.66
CA ILE A 180 0.97 1.72 -3.93
C ILE A 180 0.39 0.43 -4.50
N GLY A 181 0.98 -0.73 -4.18
CA GLY A 181 0.63 -2.05 -4.75
C GLY A 181 0.63 -2.08 -6.29
N GLY A 182 -0.34 -2.80 -6.86
CA GLY A 182 -0.54 -2.92 -8.31
C GLY A 182 -0.97 -1.61 -9.01
N GLY A 183 -1.52 -1.77 -10.21
CA GLY A 183 -1.90 -0.66 -11.08
C GLY A 183 -1.17 -0.78 -12.41
N TYR A 184 -1.93 -0.83 -13.49
CA TYR A 184 -1.40 -1.18 -14.81
C TYR A 184 -1.92 -0.20 -15.86
N SER A 185 -1.00 0.37 -16.63
CA SER A 185 -1.30 1.23 -17.76
C SER A 185 -0.13 1.16 -18.75
N ARG A 186 -0.42 1.23 -20.05
CA ARG A 186 0.63 1.42 -21.07
C ARG A 186 1.10 2.87 -21.14
N ASP A 187 0.27 3.79 -20.65
CA ASP A 187 0.58 5.20 -20.50
C ASP A 187 1.21 5.40 -19.12
N ILE A 188 2.52 5.69 -19.13
CA ILE A 188 3.34 5.84 -17.92
C ILE A 188 2.94 7.10 -17.15
N ASP A 189 2.59 8.19 -17.83
CA ASP A 189 2.19 9.43 -17.17
C ASP A 189 0.88 9.24 -16.41
N LYS A 190 -0.09 8.55 -17.01
CA LYS A 190 -1.33 8.19 -16.30
C LYS A 190 -1.08 7.24 -15.14
N LEU A 191 -0.13 6.31 -15.29
CA LEU A 191 0.23 5.40 -14.20
C LEU A 191 0.86 6.17 -13.03
N ALA A 192 1.81 7.05 -13.33
CA ALA A 192 2.48 7.89 -12.34
C ALA A 192 1.50 8.79 -11.60
N VAL A 193 0.53 9.41 -12.31
CA VAL A 193 -0.53 10.20 -11.67
C VAL A 193 -1.34 9.32 -10.71
N ARG A 194 -1.75 8.12 -11.12
CA ARG A 194 -2.51 7.19 -10.26
C ARG A 194 -1.73 6.79 -9.02
N HIS A 195 -0.47 6.39 -9.17
CA HIS A 195 0.40 6.03 -8.04
C HIS A 195 0.72 7.22 -7.14
N SER A 196 0.67 8.45 -7.65
CA SER A 196 0.86 9.66 -6.83
C SER A 196 -0.33 9.94 -5.88
N ILE A 197 -1.52 9.39 -6.14
CA ILE A 197 -2.74 9.73 -5.40
C ILE A 197 -2.59 9.47 -3.90
N VAL A 198 -2.02 8.34 -3.52
CA VAL A 198 -1.80 7.99 -2.11
C VAL A 198 -0.91 9.02 -1.42
N HIS A 199 0.14 9.49 -2.09
CA HIS A 199 1.05 10.51 -1.57
C HIS A 199 0.39 11.89 -1.48
N ARG A 200 -0.47 12.24 -2.46
CA ARG A 200 -1.25 13.48 -2.46
C ARG A 200 -2.28 13.48 -1.32
N ALA A 201 -2.95 12.35 -1.09
CA ALA A 201 -3.88 12.19 0.01
C ALA A 201 -3.16 12.30 1.36
N ALA A 202 -2.01 11.62 1.50
CA ALA A 202 -1.18 11.68 2.70
C ALA A 202 -0.72 13.11 3.02
N THR A 203 -0.24 13.83 2.00
CA THR A 203 0.19 15.23 2.12
C THR A 203 -0.97 16.11 2.60
N GLN A 204 -2.16 15.96 2.00
CA GLN A 204 -3.34 16.73 2.40
C GLN A 204 -3.75 16.47 3.86
N VAL A 205 -3.74 15.20 4.29
CA VAL A 205 -4.11 14.85 5.67
C VAL A 205 -3.08 15.40 6.65
N GLN A 206 -1.78 15.31 6.34
CA GLN A 206 -0.75 15.86 7.20
C GLN A 206 -0.85 17.37 7.32
N TYR A 207 -1.00 18.08 6.20
CA TYR A 207 -1.18 19.53 6.18
C TYR A 207 -2.36 19.96 7.06
N THR A 208 -3.50 19.28 6.94
CA THR A 208 -4.69 19.57 7.75
C THR A 208 -4.44 19.34 9.25
N ARG A 209 -3.58 18.37 9.62
CA ARG A 209 -3.22 18.10 11.02
C ARG A 209 -2.26 19.16 11.59
N LEU A 210 -1.30 19.63 10.78
CA LEU A 210 -0.34 20.66 11.19
C LEU A 210 -1.00 22.02 11.47
N LEU A 211 -2.12 22.32 10.80
CA LEU A 211 -2.89 23.54 11.03
C LEU A 211 -3.74 23.52 12.30
N LYS A 212 -3.81 22.39 13.04
CA LYS A 212 -4.54 22.33 14.31
C LYS A 212 -3.63 22.82 15.46
N PRO A 213 -4.08 23.80 16.26
CA PRO A 213 -3.24 24.48 17.26
C PRO A 213 -2.70 23.56 18.38
N ASP A 214 -3.26 22.37 18.52
CA ASP A 214 -3.07 21.40 19.59
C ASP A 214 -2.36 20.10 19.12
N VAL A 215 -1.91 20.05 17.85
CA VAL A 215 -1.12 18.91 17.32
C VAL A 215 0.35 19.34 17.20
N SER A 216 1.24 18.71 17.99
CA SER A 216 2.68 18.91 17.82
C SER A 216 3.11 18.52 16.39
N PRO A 217 3.84 19.38 15.64
CA PRO A 217 4.20 19.09 14.27
C PRO A 217 5.14 17.87 14.20
N LYS A 218 4.65 16.76 13.65
CA LYS A 218 5.48 15.61 13.27
C LYS A 218 5.69 15.65 11.76
N VAL A 219 6.94 15.62 11.33
CA VAL A 219 7.34 15.77 9.91
C VAL A 219 7.01 14.49 9.11
N PHE A 220 6.43 14.64 7.92
CA PHE A 220 6.11 13.58 6.97
C PHE A 220 7.36 13.09 6.23
N THR A 221 7.43 11.78 5.96
CA THR A 221 8.54 11.16 5.23
C THR A 221 8.00 10.39 4.03
N VAL A 222 8.46 10.75 2.82
CA VAL A 222 8.36 9.91 1.62
C VAL A 222 9.67 9.15 1.49
N MET A 223 9.60 7.83 1.38
CA MET A 223 10.78 7.05 1.02
C MET A 223 10.79 6.79 -0.48
N VAL A 224 11.81 7.30 -1.15
CA VAL A 224 12.09 7.05 -2.56
C VAL A 224 13.34 6.19 -2.64
N TYR A 225 13.24 5.06 -3.33
CA TYR A 225 14.41 4.26 -3.68
C TYR A 225 14.95 4.74 -5.02
N ASN A 226 16.14 5.33 -5.02
CA ASN A 226 16.83 5.69 -6.26
C ASN A 226 17.48 4.43 -6.84
N MET A 227 17.01 3.95 -8.00
CA MET A 227 17.68 2.88 -8.75
C MET A 227 18.59 3.52 -9.79
N SER A 228 19.90 3.55 -9.54
CA SER A 228 20.89 3.97 -10.54
C SER A 228 20.95 2.99 -11.72
N THR A 229 21.16 3.54 -12.92
CA THR A 229 21.09 2.94 -14.27
C THR A 229 21.81 1.60 -14.45
N VAL A 230 21.17 0.68 -15.19
CA VAL A 230 21.72 -0.59 -15.69
C VAL A 230 22.45 -0.35 -17.02
N SER A 231 23.75 -0.64 -17.09
CA SER A 231 24.46 -0.81 -18.38
C SER A 231 24.55 -2.31 -18.73
N VAL A 232 24.05 -2.69 -19.90
CA VAL A 232 24.14 -4.07 -20.43
C VAL A 232 25.43 -4.20 -21.24
N ASN A 233 26.35 -5.07 -20.82
CA ASN A 233 27.48 -5.50 -21.66
C ASN A 233 27.08 -6.74 -22.48
N GLN A 234 27.52 -6.78 -23.74
CA GLN A 234 27.09 -7.74 -24.78
C GLN A 234 27.53 -9.21 -24.61
N SER A 235 28.16 -9.59 -23.50
CA SER A 235 28.53 -10.98 -23.24
C SER A 235 27.58 -11.57 -22.20
N GLY A 236 26.57 -12.31 -22.67
CA GLY A 236 25.60 -12.99 -21.81
C GLY A 236 26.26 -13.83 -20.72
N TYR A 237 25.54 -13.96 -19.60
CA TYR A 237 25.87 -14.74 -18.40
C TYR A 237 26.81 -14.08 -17.38
N ASP A 238 26.44 -12.89 -16.89
CA ASP A 238 26.83 -12.46 -15.53
C ASP A 238 25.69 -11.65 -14.89
N VAL A 239 25.14 -12.18 -13.78
CA VAL A 239 24.15 -11.47 -12.95
C VAL A 239 24.93 -10.55 -12.02
N ASN A 240 25.14 -9.30 -12.43
CA ASN A 240 25.67 -8.28 -11.54
C ASN A 240 24.61 -7.88 -10.51
N ILE A 241 24.93 -8.07 -9.23
CA ILE A 241 24.11 -7.65 -8.10
C ILE A 241 23.97 -6.12 -8.16
N LEU A 242 22.72 -5.65 -8.25
CA LEU A 242 22.36 -4.23 -8.16
C LEU A 242 23.00 -3.59 -6.92
N HIS A 243 23.92 -2.66 -7.14
CA HIS A 243 24.46 -1.81 -6.08
C HIS A 243 23.43 -0.72 -5.77
N ILE A 244 22.70 -0.89 -4.68
CA ILE A 244 21.73 0.10 -4.18
C ILE A 244 22.50 1.13 -3.36
N SER A 245 22.70 2.33 -3.91
CA SER A 245 23.30 3.45 -3.19
C SER A 245 22.21 4.38 -2.62
N GLY A 246 21.98 4.29 -1.31
CA GLY A 246 21.26 5.31 -0.54
C GLY A 246 19.74 5.14 -0.41
N VAL A 247 19.22 5.42 0.79
CA VAL A 247 17.81 5.75 1.04
C VAL A 247 17.78 7.27 1.13
N GLU A 248 17.09 7.94 0.19
CA GLU A 248 16.90 9.38 0.26
C GLU A 248 15.58 9.68 0.99
N TYR A 249 15.67 10.50 2.04
CA TYR A 249 14.52 11.00 2.78
C TYR A 249 14.20 12.39 2.25
N GLU A 250 13.21 12.51 1.36
CA GLU A 250 12.72 13.84 0.98
C GLU A 250 11.78 14.35 2.07
N THR A 251 12.24 15.40 2.75
CA THR A 251 11.45 16.18 3.71
C THR A 251 10.88 17.38 2.99
N PHE A 252 9.58 17.36 2.71
CA PHE A 252 8.88 18.55 2.22
C PHE A 252 8.54 19.43 3.42
N MET A 253 9.32 20.50 3.64
CA MET A 253 8.90 21.61 4.51
C MET A 253 8.05 22.55 3.67
N THR A 254 6.85 22.89 4.16
CA THR A 254 6.08 24.05 3.71
C THR A 254 6.21 25.15 4.74
#